data_AF-A0A158HND1-F1
#
_entry.id   AF-A0A158HND1-F1
#
_cell.length_a   1.000
_cell.length_b   1.000
_cell.length_c   1.000
_cell.angle_alpha   90.00
_cell.angle_beta   90.00
_cell.angle_gamma   90.00
#
_symmetry.space_group_name_H-M   'P 1'
#
loop_
_entity.id
_entity.type
_entity.pdbx_description
1 polymer ?
#
loop_
_entity_poly.entity_id
_entity_poly.type
_entity_poly.pdbx_seq_one_letter_code
_entity_poly.pdbx_strand_id
1 'polypeptide(L)'
;MNSEAFLRTLRAGLAGLSQQEIEEIIADYAAHFAEASASGRSEAEVAEALGDPARLARELRAETGLRRFEAHRSFANLVTAMLALAGLAAVDILFLLPLLLVVAAVTLGLGIGLVALGAVGVHMIFGAVFFGHGGSIVGAVIRFVVGIGLIACLVAGGSLLLLGLGAGVRMLGHYVRLHYRLLEPNQDSTREPGKDVPAQKSNLRKRLAVVSVAGLAAVIALLALGSSLVRSEWAGGAPLWRDAGWRCGRTWFDHALASKHSTGGADATNSTGASPASVTFPFDASDSIDIELPASVTYQPGPKAEATVTGDPSLISHVHIVDGRLGFDSETICAPDTHLSVRLTAPSITKWGIKGSSNLVLTGIDQQTLQLRVAGSGRIVANGTVRVVALNIAGSGEAQLQDLSARSAEIVVHGSGEVEVAAQDNADIALAGSGVVKLHGHPAQVHSSISGSGRIENMP
;
A
#
# COMPACT_ATOMS: atom_id res chain seq x y z
N MET A 1 61.39 -34.52 -58.12
CA MET A 1 60.67 -33.28 -58.48
C MET A 1 61.58 -32.11 -58.14
N ASN A 2 61.64 -31.03 -58.94
CA ASN A 2 62.45 -29.85 -58.61
C ASN A 2 61.71 -28.93 -57.63
N SER A 3 62.46 -28.04 -56.96
CA SER A 3 61.93 -27.13 -55.93
C SER A 3 60.79 -26.24 -56.46
N GLU A 4 60.95 -25.71 -57.68
CA GLU A 4 59.97 -24.82 -58.31
C GLU A 4 58.61 -25.51 -58.56
N ALA A 5 58.62 -26.76 -59.04
CA ALA A 5 57.37 -27.50 -59.26
C ALA A 5 56.69 -27.89 -57.94
N PHE A 6 57.47 -28.17 -56.89
CA PHE A 6 56.94 -28.45 -55.55
C PHE A 6 56.21 -27.23 -54.98
N LEU A 7 56.87 -26.07 -54.97
CA LEU A 7 56.30 -24.83 -54.43
C LEU A 7 55.06 -24.37 -55.21
N ARG A 8 55.06 -24.55 -56.53
CA ARG A 8 53.90 -24.23 -57.38
C ARG A 8 52.68 -25.09 -57.04
N THR A 9 52.89 -26.38 -56.80
CA THR A 9 51.82 -27.33 -56.45
C THR A 9 51.31 -27.08 -55.03
N LEU A 10 52.21 -26.80 -54.08
CA LEU A 10 51.87 -26.42 -52.71
C LEU A 10 51.02 -25.13 -52.69
N ARG A 11 51.43 -24.09 -53.45
CA ARG A 11 50.69 -22.83 -53.57
C ARG A 11 49.28 -23.03 -54.11
N ALA A 12 49.12 -23.87 -55.13
CA ALA A 12 47.82 -24.20 -55.69
C ALA A 12 46.93 -24.95 -54.67
N GLY A 13 47.50 -25.84 -53.86
CA GLY A 13 46.78 -26.58 -52.81
C GLY A 13 46.35 -25.72 -51.62
N LEU A 14 47.03 -24.60 -51.35
CA LEU A 14 46.69 -23.65 -50.29
C LEU A 14 45.60 -22.64 -50.70
N ALA A 15 45.02 -22.77 -51.90
CA ALA A 15 43.97 -21.89 -52.42
C ALA A 15 42.75 -21.86 -51.47
N GLY A 16 42.57 -20.74 -50.76
CA GLY A 16 41.53 -20.56 -49.73
C GLY A 16 42.05 -19.94 -48.43
N LEU A 17 43.37 -19.92 -48.22
CA LEU A 17 44.02 -19.07 -47.22
C LEU A 17 44.20 -17.64 -47.76
N SER A 18 44.51 -16.68 -46.89
CA SER A 18 44.80 -15.30 -47.32
C SER A 18 46.11 -15.25 -48.11
N GLN A 19 46.25 -14.27 -49.01
CA GLN A 19 47.47 -14.15 -49.82
C GLN A 19 48.74 -14.02 -48.96
N GLN A 20 48.64 -13.30 -47.83
CA GLN A 20 49.74 -13.11 -46.91
C GLN A 20 50.19 -14.44 -46.26
N GLU A 21 49.25 -15.27 -45.80
CA GLU A 21 49.55 -16.59 -45.22
C GLU A 21 50.14 -17.54 -46.28
N ILE A 22 49.62 -17.49 -47.50
CA ILE A 22 50.15 -18.31 -48.61
C ILE A 22 51.59 -17.90 -48.91
N GLU A 23 51.89 -16.60 -48.95
CA GLU A 23 53.24 -16.11 -49.19
C GLU A 23 54.21 -16.46 -48.07
N GLU A 24 53.78 -16.36 -46.82
CA GLU A 24 54.58 -16.75 -45.64
C GLU A 24 54.95 -18.23 -45.67
N ILE A 25 53.95 -19.12 -45.84
CA ILE A 25 54.18 -20.56 -45.93
C ILE A 25 55.11 -20.90 -47.10
N ILE A 26 54.88 -20.29 -48.26
CA ILE A 26 55.72 -20.55 -49.44
C ILE A 26 57.16 -20.04 -49.22
N ALA A 27 57.34 -18.91 -48.55
CA ALA A 27 58.66 -18.37 -48.22
C ALA A 27 59.43 -19.30 -47.28
N ASP A 28 58.78 -19.87 -46.26
CA ASP A 28 59.41 -20.81 -45.32
C ASP A 28 59.91 -22.08 -46.01
N TYR A 29 59.07 -22.70 -46.84
CA TYR A 29 59.50 -23.88 -47.59
C TYR A 29 60.54 -23.56 -48.65
N ALA A 30 60.46 -22.39 -49.31
CA ALA A 30 61.50 -21.95 -50.23
C ALA A 30 62.87 -21.76 -49.53
N ALA A 31 62.87 -21.19 -48.32
CA ALA A 31 64.06 -21.08 -47.49
C ALA A 31 64.63 -22.45 -47.12
N HIS A 32 63.77 -23.42 -46.76
CA HIS A 32 64.18 -24.79 -46.45
C HIS A 32 64.86 -25.50 -47.64
N PHE A 33 64.34 -25.31 -48.86
CA PHE A 33 65.00 -25.83 -50.07
C PHE A 33 66.36 -25.15 -50.32
N ALA A 34 66.47 -23.84 -50.09
CA ALA A 34 67.73 -23.11 -50.26
C ALA A 34 68.80 -23.56 -49.25
N GLU A 35 68.43 -23.78 -47.99
CA GLU A 35 69.33 -24.28 -46.94
C GLU A 35 69.79 -25.73 -47.21
N ALA A 36 68.88 -26.57 -47.69
CA ALA A 36 69.22 -27.93 -48.09
C ALA A 36 70.20 -27.98 -49.28
N SER A 37 70.05 -27.06 -50.25
CA SER A 37 71.00 -26.91 -51.35
C SER A 37 72.38 -26.46 -50.86
N ALA A 38 72.44 -25.52 -49.91
CA ALA A 38 73.69 -25.03 -49.33
C ALA A 38 74.44 -26.11 -48.53
N SER A 39 73.72 -27.07 -47.94
CA SER A 39 74.28 -28.22 -47.22
C SER A 39 74.64 -29.41 -48.14
N GLY A 40 74.52 -29.25 -49.47
CA GLY A 40 74.90 -30.25 -50.46
C GLY A 40 73.85 -31.35 -50.69
N ARG A 41 72.63 -31.20 -50.16
CA ARG A 41 71.51 -32.11 -50.44
C ARG A 41 70.84 -31.74 -51.75
N SER A 42 70.45 -32.76 -52.53
CA SER A 42 69.77 -32.51 -53.81
C SER A 42 68.32 -32.09 -53.60
N GLU A 43 67.78 -31.21 -54.45
CA GLU A 43 66.37 -30.79 -54.35
C GLU A 43 65.38 -31.97 -54.43
N ALA A 44 65.74 -33.00 -55.19
CA ALA A 44 64.91 -34.19 -55.35
C ALA A 44 64.78 -34.98 -54.04
N GLU A 45 65.88 -35.09 -53.27
CA GLU A 45 65.91 -35.75 -51.97
C GLU A 45 65.10 -34.98 -50.92
N VAL A 46 65.14 -33.65 -50.96
CA VAL A 46 64.37 -32.78 -50.06
C VAL A 46 62.88 -32.87 -50.38
N ALA A 47 62.51 -32.86 -51.65
CA ALA A 47 61.11 -33.03 -52.08
C ALA A 47 60.57 -34.42 -51.72
N GLU A 48 61.39 -35.47 -51.79
CA GLU A 48 61.02 -36.82 -51.35
C GLU A 48 60.81 -36.89 -49.83
N ALA A 49 61.67 -36.23 -49.05
CA ALA A 49 61.55 -36.15 -47.60
C ALA A 49 60.29 -35.37 -47.14
N LEU A 50 59.90 -34.33 -47.88
CA LEU A 50 58.69 -33.54 -47.60
C LEU A 50 57.40 -34.23 -48.09
N GLY A 51 57.50 -35.20 -48.99
CA GLY A 51 56.37 -36.01 -49.47
C GLY A 51 55.50 -35.32 -50.53
N ASP A 52 54.21 -35.67 -50.58
CA ASP A 52 53.27 -35.15 -51.58
C ASP A 52 52.82 -33.71 -51.24
N PRO A 53 53.14 -32.70 -52.08
CA PRO A 53 52.79 -31.30 -51.82
C PRO A 53 51.27 -31.05 -51.76
N ALA A 54 50.46 -31.84 -52.47
CA ALA A 54 49.00 -31.69 -52.43
C ALA A 54 48.39 -32.22 -51.12
N ARG A 55 49.01 -33.22 -50.51
CA ARG A 55 48.64 -33.72 -49.18
C ARG A 55 49.08 -32.74 -48.09
N LEU A 56 50.31 -32.24 -48.18
CA LEU A 56 50.85 -31.22 -47.27
C LEU A 56 49.98 -29.95 -47.26
N ALA A 57 49.55 -29.48 -48.42
CA ALA A 57 48.67 -28.31 -48.52
C ALA A 57 47.32 -28.51 -47.80
N ARG A 58 46.75 -29.72 -47.87
CA ARG A 58 45.49 -30.07 -47.18
C ARG A 58 45.66 -30.10 -45.67
N GLU A 59 46.80 -30.59 -45.19
CA GLU A 59 47.15 -30.65 -43.77
C GLU A 59 47.36 -29.25 -43.19
N LEU A 60 48.17 -28.42 -43.85
CA LEU A 60 48.41 -27.02 -43.45
C LEU A 60 47.10 -26.22 -43.43
N ARG A 61 46.24 -26.39 -44.45
CA ARG A 61 44.92 -25.73 -44.48
C ARG A 61 44.03 -26.18 -43.32
N ALA A 62 44.05 -27.46 -42.96
CA ALA A 62 43.28 -27.98 -41.85
C ALA A 62 43.76 -27.40 -40.50
N GLU A 63 45.08 -27.29 -40.31
CA GLU A 63 45.68 -26.72 -39.10
C GLU A 63 45.40 -25.21 -38.98
N THR A 64 45.59 -24.44 -40.06
CA THR A 64 45.30 -23.00 -40.08
C THR A 64 43.80 -22.72 -39.90
N GLY A 65 42.94 -23.58 -40.46
CA GLY A 65 41.48 -23.50 -40.28
C GLY A 65 41.05 -23.73 -38.84
N LEU A 66 41.66 -24.69 -38.14
CA LEU A 66 41.38 -24.98 -36.73
C LEU A 66 41.87 -23.83 -35.82
N ARG A 67 43.07 -23.29 -36.06
CA ARG A 67 43.59 -22.12 -35.33
C ARG A 67 42.72 -20.88 -35.52
N ARG A 68 42.17 -20.66 -36.73
CA ARG A 68 41.27 -19.54 -37.01
C ARG A 68 39.93 -19.69 -36.28
N PHE A 69 39.43 -20.92 -36.14
CA PHE A 69 38.23 -21.24 -35.36
C PHE A 69 38.45 -21.06 -33.85
N GLU A 70 39.61 -21.46 -33.33
CA GLU A 70 39.98 -21.26 -31.92
C GLU A 70 40.25 -19.78 -31.58
N ALA A 71 40.86 -19.03 -32.50
CA ALA A 71 41.18 -17.61 -32.32
C ALA A 71 39.93 -16.69 -32.34
N HIS A 72 38.80 -17.13 -32.89
CA HIS A 72 37.56 -16.35 -32.97
C HIS A 72 36.39 -17.01 -32.21
N ARG A 73 36.57 -17.30 -30.91
CA ARG A 73 35.41 -17.32 -30.00
C ARG A 73 34.78 -15.91 -30.03
N SER A 74 33.69 -15.76 -30.77
CA SER A 74 33.09 -14.46 -31.07
C SER A 74 32.76 -13.69 -29.78
N PHE A 75 33.54 -12.64 -29.50
CA PHE A 75 33.37 -11.75 -28.34
C PHE A 75 32.00 -11.06 -28.35
N ALA A 76 31.41 -10.83 -29.53
CA ALA A 76 30.07 -10.26 -29.70
C ALA A 76 28.97 -11.16 -29.10
N ASN A 77 29.01 -12.47 -29.33
CA ASN A 77 28.05 -13.40 -28.74
C ASN A 77 28.22 -13.50 -27.21
N LEU A 78 29.45 -13.36 -26.69
CA LEU A 78 29.71 -13.31 -25.25
C LEU A 78 29.14 -12.05 -24.61
N VAL A 79 29.36 -10.88 -25.23
CA VAL A 79 28.82 -9.60 -24.74
C VAL A 79 27.30 -9.60 -24.79
N THR A 80 26.69 -10.13 -25.84
CA THR A 80 25.23 -10.22 -25.97
C THR A 80 24.63 -11.15 -24.92
N ALA A 81 25.26 -12.30 -24.65
CA ALA A 81 24.85 -13.20 -23.57
C ALA A 81 25.01 -12.56 -22.18
N MET A 82 26.11 -11.84 -21.94
CA MET A 82 26.32 -11.10 -20.68
C MET A 82 25.30 -9.97 -20.49
N LEU A 83 24.98 -9.22 -21.55
CA LEU A 83 23.98 -8.16 -21.50
C LEU A 83 22.57 -8.72 -21.23
N ALA A 84 22.24 -9.87 -21.84
CA ALA A 84 20.98 -10.57 -21.60
C ALA A 84 20.86 -11.09 -20.15
N LEU A 85 21.93 -11.68 -19.62
CA LEU A 85 21.97 -12.12 -18.21
C LEU A 85 21.91 -10.94 -17.23
N ALA A 86 22.64 -9.86 -17.51
CA ALA A 86 22.59 -8.64 -16.70
C ALA A 86 21.21 -7.98 -16.73
N GLY A 87 20.55 -7.95 -17.90
CA GLY A 87 19.19 -7.47 -18.06
C GLY A 87 18.18 -8.30 -17.27
N LEU A 88 18.28 -9.63 -17.31
CA LEU A 88 17.41 -10.52 -16.54
C LEU A 88 17.59 -10.32 -15.02
N ALA A 89 18.84 -10.24 -14.56
CA ALA A 89 19.15 -9.95 -13.15
C ALA A 89 18.65 -8.56 -12.72
N ALA A 90 18.75 -7.54 -13.58
CA ALA A 90 18.26 -6.20 -13.31
C ALA A 90 16.73 -6.17 -13.18
N VAL A 91 16.01 -6.88 -14.05
CA VAL A 91 14.54 -7.02 -13.98
C VAL A 91 14.16 -7.73 -12.68
N ASP A 92 14.79 -8.85 -12.36
CA ASP A 92 14.51 -9.57 -11.12
C ASP A 92 14.77 -8.70 -9.88
N ILE A 93 15.87 -7.94 -9.83
CA ILE A 93 16.14 -7.02 -8.72
C ILE A 93 15.10 -5.88 -8.67
N LEU A 94 14.75 -5.30 -9.82
CA LEU A 94 13.83 -4.17 -9.91
C LEU A 94 12.41 -4.54 -9.42
N PHE A 95 11.95 -5.76 -9.66
CA PHE A 95 10.62 -6.21 -9.25
C PHE A 95 10.61 -6.98 -7.92
N LEU A 96 11.59 -7.86 -7.66
CA LEU A 96 11.61 -8.73 -6.49
C LEU A 96 12.01 -7.99 -5.22
N LEU A 97 12.96 -7.03 -5.30
CA LEU A 97 13.42 -6.26 -4.15
C LEU A 97 12.29 -5.40 -3.52
N PRO A 98 11.55 -4.55 -4.27
CA PRO A 98 10.46 -3.77 -3.67
C PRO A 98 9.33 -4.66 -3.16
N LEU A 99 9.01 -5.76 -3.86
CA LEU A 99 8.03 -6.73 -3.38
C LEU A 99 8.45 -7.33 -2.03
N LEU A 100 9.71 -7.73 -1.88
CA LEU A 100 10.25 -8.26 -0.64
C LEU A 100 10.22 -7.22 0.49
N LEU A 101 10.53 -5.96 0.17
CA LEU A 101 10.43 -4.85 1.12
C LEU A 101 8.99 -4.65 1.61
N VAL A 102 8.01 -4.68 0.71
CA VAL A 102 6.58 -4.58 1.07
C VAL A 102 6.17 -5.73 1.98
N VAL A 103 6.54 -6.97 1.64
CA VAL A 103 6.25 -8.15 2.48
C VAL A 103 6.91 -8.02 3.86
N ALA A 104 8.16 -7.57 3.93
CA ALA A 104 8.87 -7.32 5.18
C ALA A 104 8.19 -6.23 6.03
N ALA A 105 7.78 -5.11 5.41
CA ALA A 105 7.06 -4.04 6.09
C ALA A 105 5.70 -4.48 6.64
N VAL A 106 4.92 -5.24 5.85
CA VAL A 106 3.61 -5.77 6.26
C VAL A 106 3.75 -6.77 7.41
N THR A 107 4.69 -7.71 7.30
CA THR A 107 4.96 -8.69 8.37
C THR A 107 5.42 -8.03 9.66
N LEU A 108 6.29 -7.02 9.58
CA LEU A 108 6.74 -6.24 10.73
C LEU A 108 5.57 -5.43 11.35
N GLY A 109 4.74 -4.78 10.52
CA GLY A 109 3.57 -4.04 10.98
C GLY A 109 2.55 -4.92 11.70
N LEU A 110 2.23 -6.08 11.12
CA LEU A 110 1.38 -7.09 11.77
C LEU A 110 1.97 -7.59 13.09
N GLY A 111 3.29 -7.80 13.14
CA GLY A 111 4.00 -8.19 14.35
C GLY A 111 3.88 -7.13 15.46
N ILE A 112 4.13 -5.86 15.15
CA ILE A 112 3.98 -4.74 16.10
C ILE A 112 2.53 -4.66 16.59
N GLY A 113 1.55 -4.75 15.68
CA GLY A 113 0.13 -4.70 16.03
C GLY A 113 -0.28 -5.82 16.99
N LEU A 114 0.18 -7.04 16.75
CA LEU A 114 -0.07 -8.18 17.65
C LEU A 114 0.56 -7.96 19.04
N VAL A 115 1.81 -7.46 19.10
CA VAL A 115 2.49 -7.18 20.37
C VAL A 115 1.75 -6.09 21.16
N ALA A 116 1.32 -5.01 20.50
CA ALA A 116 0.53 -3.96 21.12
C ALA A 116 -0.80 -4.51 21.66
N LEU A 117 -1.48 -5.37 20.91
CA LEU A 117 -2.71 -6.04 21.33
C LEU A 117 -2.50 -6.87 22.60
N GLY A 118 -1.41 -7.65 22.64
CA GLY A 118 -1.04 -8.43 23.82
C GLY A 118 -0.70 -7.54 25.02
N ALA A 119 -0.01 -6.41 24.81
CA ALA A 119 0.31 -5.46 25.88
C ALA A 119 -0.96 -4.84 26.49
N VAL A 120 -1.97 -4.51 25.67
CA VAL A 120 -3.29 -4.09 26.16
C VAL A 120 -3.95 -5.20 26.97
N GLY A 121 -3.89 -6.44 26.50
CA GLY A 121 -4.41 -7.60 27.22
C GLY A 121 -3.77 -7.79 28.60
N VAL A 122 -2.44 -7.69 28.67
CA VAL A 122 -1.68 -7.75 29.93
C VAL A 122 -2.07 -6.61 30.87
N HIS A 123 -2.19 -5.38 30.35
CA HIS A 123 -2.61 -4.22 31.15
C HIS A 123 -4.02 -4.42 31.72
N MET A 124 -4.96 -4.97 30.94
CA MET A 124 -6.32 -5.27 31.40
C MET A 124 -6.34 -6.33 32.51
N ILE A 125 -5.53 -7.39 32.39
CA ILE A 125 -5.41 -8.43 33.44
C ILE A 125 -4.80 -7.83 34.70
N PHE A 126 -3.71 -7.07 34.57
CA PHE A 126 -3.03 -6.44 35.69
C PHE A 126 -3.96 -5.48 36.44
N GLY A 127 -4.72 -4.67 35.70
CA GLY A 127 -5.76 -3.79 36.24
C GLY A 127 -6.84 -4.53 37.00
N ALA A 128 -7.28 -5.69 36.50
CA ALA A 128 -8.30 -6.51 37.14
C ALA A 128 -7.81 -7.22 38.42
N VAL A 129 -6.52 -7.56 38.50
CA VAL A 129 -5.95 -8.35 39.62
C VAL A 129 -5.40 -7.46 40.75
N PHE A 130 -4.70 -6.37 40.43
CA PHE A 130 -3.90 -5.62 41.41
C PHE A 130 -4.55 -4.32 41.92
N PHE A 131 -5.39 -3.67 41.12
CA PHE A 131 -6.03 -2.43 41.54
C PHE A 131 -7.43 -2.71 42.10
N GLY A 132 -7.61 -2.40 43.39
CA GLY A 132 -8.84 -2.62 44.14
C GLY A 132 -10.08 -2.07 43.44
N HIS A 133 -11.15 -2.86 43.46
CA HIS A 133 -12.34 -2.74 42.64
C HIS A 133 -13.21 -1.53 43.04
N GLY A 134 -13.15 -0.45 42.26
CA GLY A 134 -14.20 0.58 42.25
C GLY A 134 -15.49 0.16 41.53
N GLY A 135 -15.64 -1.12 41.18
CA GLY A 135 -16.75 -1.65 40.38
C GLY A 135 -17.11 -3.10 40.74
N SER A 136 -18.10 -3.68 40.05
CA SER A 136 -18.60 -5.03 40.35
C SER A 136 -17.57 -6.13 40.08
N ILE A 137 -17.62 -7.22 40.85
CA ILE A 137 -16.81 -8.43 40.64
C ILE A 137 -17.00 -8.97 39.21
N VAL A 138 -18.24 -8.87 38.68
CA VAL A 138 -18.57 -9.26 37.31
C VAL A 138 -17.75 -8.46 36.29
N GLY A 139 -17.58 -7.15 36.49
CA GLY A 139 -16.76 -6.31 35.61
C GLY A 139 -15.27 -6.70 35.62
N ALA A 140 -14.76 -7.15 36.77
CA ALA A 140 -13.39 -7.65 36.87
C ALA A 140 -13.20 -8.95 36.10
N VAL A 141 -14.13 -9.90 36.23
CA VAL A 141 -14.12 -11.17 35.50
C VAL A 141 -14.16 -10.92 33.99
N ILE A 142 -15.00 -10.00 33.52
CA ILE A 142 -15.08 -9.65 32.10
C ILE A 142 -13.74 -9.10 31.60
N ARG A 143 -13.14 -8.13 32.30
CA ARG A 143 -11.84 -7.55 31.91
C ARG A 143 -10.72 -8.59 31.89
N PHE A 144 -10.74 -9.52 32.84
CA PHE A 144 -9.80 -10.63 32.92
C PHE A 144 -9.94 -11.59 31.72
N VAL A 145 -11.17 -12.00 31.39
CA VAL A 145 -11.45 -12.89 30.25
C VAL A 145 -11.10 -12.21 28.92
N VAL A 146 -11.45 -10.94 28.75
CA VAL A 146 -11.07 -10.16 27.55
C VAL A 146 -9.54 -10.06 27.45
N GLY A 147 -8.86 -9.76 28.55
CA GLY A 147 -7.40 -9.69 28.57
C GLY A 147 -6.73 -11.01 28.16
N ILE A 148 -7.24 -12.16 28.64
CA ILE A 148 -6.77 -13.49 28.22
C ILE A 148 -7.01 -13.70 26.72
N GLY A 149 -8.18 -13.31 26.21
CA GLY A 149 -8.51 -13.40 24.79
C GLY A 149 -7.54 -12.61 23.90
N LEU A 150 -7.16 -11.40 24.32
CA LEU A 150 -6.19 -10.57 23.59
C LEU A 150 -4.78 -11.20 23.58
N ILE A 151 -4.34 -11.77 24.70
CA ILE A 151 -3.06 -12.50 24.78
C ILE A 151 -3.10 -13.76 23.91
N ALA A 152 -4.21 -14.50 23.91
CA ALA A 152 -4.39 -15.66 23.05
C ALA A 152 -4.32 -15.28 21.57
N CYS A 153 -4.89 -14.13 21.18
CA CYS A 153 -4.77 -13.59 19.83
C CYS A 153 -3.32 -13.25 19.45
N LEU A 154 -2.54 -12.65 20.36
CA LEU A 154 -1.10 -12.45 20.14
C LEU A 154 -0.37 -13.78 19.90
N VAL A 155 -0.61 -14.79 20.73
CA VAL A 155 0.07 -16.09 20.60
C VAL A 155 -0.32 -16.81 19.31
N ALA A 156 -1.62 -16.90 19.03
CA ALA A 156 -2.13 -17.57 17.84
C ALA A 156 -1.75 -16.82 16.55
N GLY A 157 -1.96 -15.50 16.52
CA GLY A 157 -1.60 -14.64 15.40
C GLY A 157 -0.09 -14.61 15.16
N GLY A 158 0.72 -14.53 16.23
CA GLY A 158 2.17 -14.60 16.16
C GLY A 158 2.67 -15.93 15.62
N SER A 159 2.07 -17.05 16.05
CA SER A 159 2.38 -18.38 15.51
C SER A 159 2.07 -18.49 14.02
N LEU A 160 0.91 -17.98 13.59
CA LEU A 160 0.52 -17.97 12.18
C LEU A 160 1.46 -17.09 11.33
N LEU A 161 1.84 -15.93 11.84
CA LEU A 161 2.77 -15.01 11.18
C LEU A 161 4.16 -15.65 11.01
N LEU A 162 4.67 -16.32 12.04
CA LEU A 162 5.93 -17.07 11.97
C LEU A 162 5.87 -18.24 10.98
N LEU A 163 4.75 -18.96 10.92
CA LEU A 163 4.54 -20.01 9.93
C LEU A 163 4.51 -19.45 8.50
N GLY A 164 3.82 -18.32 8.31
CA GLY A 164 3.78 -17.60 7.03
C GLY A 164 5.17 -17.14 6.60
N LEU A 165 5.95 -16.53 7.50
CA LEU A 165 7.32 -16.13 7.24
C LEU A 165 8.19 -17.34 6.86
N GLY A 166 8.09 -18.44 7.60
CA GLY A 166 8.82 -19.67 7.31
C GLY A 166 8.39 -20.34 5.98
N ALA A 167 7.13 -20.21 5.57
CA ALA A 167 6.69 -20.63 4.24
C ALA A 167 7.25 -19.72 3.14
N GLY A 168 7.23 -18.40 3.35
CA GLY A 168 7.79 -17.41 2.44
C GLY A 168 9.29 -17.62 2.19
N VAL A 169 10.08 -17.81 3.27
CA VAL A 169 11.53 -18.10 3.15
C VAL A 169 11.79 -19.39 2.38
N ARG A 170 10.97 -20.43 2.59
CA ARG A 170 11.09 -21.68 1.82
C ARG A 170 10.74 -21.50 0.34
N MET A 171 9.71 -20.71 0.04
CA MET A 171 9.35 -20.40 -1.34
C MET A 171 10.44 -19.59 -2.04
N LEU A 172 10.98 -18.57 -1.37
CA LEU A 172 12.11 -17.79 -1.87
C LEU A 172 13.34 -18.68 -2.09
N GLY A 173 13.63 -19.59 -1.17
CA GLY A 173 14.69 -20.59 -1.33
C GLY A 173 14.45 -21.55 -2.51
N HIS A 174 13.18 -21.88 -2.82
CA HIS A 174 12.84 -22.69 -3.98
C HIS A 174 12.98 -21.89 -5.29
N TYR A 175 12.55 -20.63 -5.29
CA TYR A 175 12.70 -19.70 -6.42
C TYR A 175 14.17 -19.50 -6.78
N VAL A 176 15.01 -19.16 -5.79
CA VAL A 176 16.46 -19.01 -5.97
C VAL A 176 17.05 -20.30 -6.52
N ARG A 177 16.69 -21.46 -5.95
CA ARG A 177 17.23 -22.76 -6.40
C ARG A 177 16.78 -23.11 -7.82
N LEU A 178 15.55 -22.81 -8.21
CA LEU A 178 15.05 -23.01 -9.57
C LEU A 178 15.81 -22.11 -10.57
N HIS A 179 16.07 -20.86 -10.18
CA HIS A 179 16.78 -19.90 -11.01
C HIS A 179 18.27 -20.26 -11.17
N TYR A 180 18.93 -20.73 -10.10
CA TYR A 180 20.31 -21.22 -10.17
C TYR A 180 20.44 -22.55 -10.94
N ARG A 181 19.44 -23.44 -10.88
CA ARG A 181 19.46 -24.73 -11.60
C ARG A 181 19.40 -24.56 -13.13
N LEU A 182 18.97 -23.41 -13.62
CA LEU A 182 18.99 -23.06 -15.05
C LEU A 182 20.36 -22.54 -15.52
N LEU A 183 21.26 -22.17 -14.59
CA LEU A 183 22.60 -21.65 -14.88
C LEU A 183 23.69 -22.73 -14.89
N GLU A 184 23.41 -23.92 -14.35
CA GLU A 184 24.31 -25.09 -14.42
C GLU A 184 23.63 -26.24 -15.17
N PRO A 185 23.85 -26.39 -16.49
CA PRO A 185 23.44 -27.60 -17.19
C PRO A 185 24.40 -28.73 -16.79
N ASN A 186 23.92 -29.61 -15.91
CA ASN A 186 24.41 -30.96 -15.61
C ASN A 186 25.93 -31.19 -15.72
N GLN A 187 26.63 -31.03 -14.61
CA GLN A 187 27.76 -31.91 -14.29
C GLN A 187 27.41 -32.71 -13.03
N ASP A 188 26.63 -33.78 -13.19
CA ASP A 188 26.64 -34.87 -12.22
C ASP A 188 25.93 -36.10 -12.79
N SER A 189 26.68 -36.89 -13.55
CA SER A 189 26.30 -38.25 -13.93
C SER A 189 27.29 -39.26 -13.33
N THR A 190 27.64 -39.15 -12.05
CA THR A 190 28.32 -40.23 -11.30
C THR A 190 28.09 -40.08 -9.79
N ARG A 191 26.99 -40.60 -9.25
CA ARG A 191 26.96 -40.98 -7.82
C ARG A 191 26.00 -42.14 -7.55
N GLU A 192 26.57 -43.22 -7.02
CA GLU A 192 25.95 -44.51 -6.75
C GLU A 192 24.80 -44.48 -5.71
N PRO A 193 23.90 -45.49 -5.74
CA PRO A 193 22.78 -45.59 -4.81
C PRO A 193 23.18 -46.32 -3.53
N GLY A 194 22.97 -45.72 -2.37
CA GLY A 194 23.08 -46.45 -1.10
C GLY A 194 23.05 -45.58 0.15
N LYS A 195 21.86 -45.41 0.72
CA LYS A 195 21.54 -45.59 2.16
C LYS A 195 20.15 -45.03 2.47
N ASP A 196 19.22 -45.94 2.74
CA ASP A 196 17.91 -45.63 3.30
C ASP A 196 18.06 -45.05 4.72
N VAL A 197 17.35 -43.95 4.99
CA VAL A 197 17.15 -43.38 6.33
C VAL A 197 15.66 -43.51 6.68
N PRO A 198 15.28 -44.05 7.85
CA PRO A 198 13.95 -44.59 8.05
C PRO A 198 12.85 -43.53 8.19
N ALA A 199 11.70 -43.84 7.61
CA ALA A 199 10.45 -43.10 7.58
C ALA A 199 9.73 -43.08 8.95
N GLN A 200 10.37 -42.55 10.01
CA GLN A 200 9.79 -42.49 11.35
C GLN A 200 9.65 -41.07 11.93
N LYS A 201 9.96 -40.02 11.16
CA LYS A 201 9.77 -38.60 11.56
C LYS A 201 8.55 -37.91 10.93
N SER A 202 7.86 -38.54 9.99
CA SER A 202 6.74 -37.92 9.24
C SER A 202 5.39 -37.96 9.99
N ASN A 203 5.17 -38.96 10.83
CA ASN A 203 3.87 -39.17 11.49
C ASN A 203 3.67 -38.30 12.74
N LEU A 204 4.74 -37.82 13.38
CA LEU A 204 4.63 -36.90 14.52
C LEU A 204 4.32 -35.46 14.07
N ARG A 205 4.92 -35.02 12.95
CA ARG A 205 4.64 -33.70 12.34
C ARG A 205 3.23 -33.61 11.75
N LYS A 206 2.70 -34.70 11.19
CA LYS A 206 1.30 -34.77 10.73
C LYS A 206 0.31 -34.70 11.90
N ARG A 207 0.60 -35.33 13.04
CA ARG A 207 -0.27 -35.30 14.23
C ARG A 207 -0.29 -33.93 14.93
N LEU A 208 0.84 -33.23 15.00
CA LEU A 208 0.89 -31.86 15.52
C LEU A 208 0.17 -30.85 14.61
N ALA A 209 0.20 -31.04 13.29
CA ALA A 209 -0.58 -30.22 12.36
C ALA A 209 -2.09 -30.42 12.52
N VAL A 210 -2.56 -31.65 12.76
CA VAL A 210 -4.01 -31.94 12.95
C VAL A 210 -4.54 -31.35 14.25
N VAL A 211 -3.75 -31.33 15.33
CA VAL A 211 -4.14 -30.69 16.61
C VAL A 211 -4.25 -29.17 16.46
N SER A 212 -3.41 -28.54 15.63
CA SER A 212 -3.51 -27.11 15.33
C SER A 212 -4.74 -26.73 14.48
N VAL A 213 -5.17 -27.61 13.56
CA VAL A 213 -6.35 -27.39 12.71
C VAL A 213 -7.65 -27.58 13.50
N ALA A 214 -7.69 -28.54 14.43
CA ALA A 214 -8.84 -28.73 15.32
C ALA A 214 -9.01 -27.57 16.33
N GLY A 215 -7.89 -27.01 16.83
CA GLY A 215 -7.91 -25.81 17.67
C GLY A 215 -8.40 -24.56 16.91
N LEU A 216 -7.99 -24.41 15.65
CA LEU A 216 -8.47 -23.32 14.79
C LEU A 216 -9.97 -23.46 14.49
N ALA A 217 -10.48 -24.67 14.24
CA ALA A 217 -11.91 -24.90 14.02
C ALA A 217 -12.76 -24.62 15.27
N ALA A 218 -12.27 -24.96 16.47
CA ALA A 218 -12.95 -24.65 17.73
C ALA A 218 -12.96 -23.13 18.03
N VAL A 219 -11.85 -22.42 17.72
CA VAL A 219 -11.77 -20.96 17.86
C VAL A 219 -12.61 -20.25 16.79
N ILE A 220 -12.66 -20.75 15.55
CA ILE A 220 -13.57 -20.24 14.51
C ILE A 220 -15.04 -20.51 14.88
N ALA A 221 -15.37 -21.66 15.48
CA ALA A 221 -16.73 -21.94 15.95
C ALA A 221 -17.15 -21.02 17.11
N LEU A 222 -16.24 -20.75 18.06
CA LEU A 222 -16.46 -19.80 19.15
C LEU A 222 -16.50 -18.34 18.66
N LEU A 223 -15.67 -17.99 17.67
CA LEU A 223 -15.71 -16.68 17.01
C LEU A 223 -16.94 -16.55 16.11
N ALA A 224 -17.46 -17.61 15.48
CA ALA A 224 -18.69 -17.61 14.68
C ALA A 224 -19.94 -17.48 15.57
N LEU A 225 -19.94 -18.12 16.75
CA LEU A 225 -20.95 -17.93 17.78
C LEU A 225 -20.85 -16.52 18.40
N GLY A 226 -19.66 -15.93 18.50
CA GLY A 226 -19.46 -14.54 18.92
C GLY A 226 -19.72 -13.48 17.84
N SER A 227 -19.57 -13.82 16.55
CA SER A 227 -19.76 -12.90 15.41
C SER A 227 -21.17 -12.93 14.83
N SER A 228 -22.07 -13.73 15.38
CA SER A 228 -23.52 -13.54 15.17
C SER A 228 -24.06 -12.28 15.87
N LEU A 229 -23.21 -11.52 16.57
CA LEU A 229 -23.52 -10.20 17.11
C LEU A 229 -22.54 -9.10 16.70
N VAL A 230 -21.60 -9.34 15.77
CA VAL A 230 -20.65 -8.30 15.35
C VAL A 230 -20.40 -8.40 13.85
N ARG A 231 -21.07 -7.51 13.11
CA ARG A 231 -20.95 -7.31 11.66
C ARG A 231 -19.61 -6.61 11.37
N SER A 232 -18.69 -7.32 10.73
CA SER A 232 -17.34 -6.83 10.40
C SER A 232 -17.31 -6.17 9.01
N GLU A 233 -16.89 -4.92 8.96
CA GLU A 233 -16.40 -4.24 7.76
C GLU A 233 -14.88 -4.16 7.81
N TRP A 234 -14.16 -4.84 6.91
CA TRP A 234 -12.76 -4.54 6.59
C TRP A 234 -12.43 -4.95 5.15
N ALA A 235 -12.19 -3.97 4.26
CA ALA A 235 -11.02 -3.90 3.37
C ALA A 235 -11.20 -2.77 2.32
N GLY A 236 -10.20 -1.87 2.25
CA GLY A 236 -10.03 -0.94 1.13
C GLY A 236 -9.24 0.29 1.52
N GLY A 237 -7.92 0.25 1.41
CA GLY A 237 -7.03 1.34 1.79
C GLY A 237 -6.91 2.45 0.74
N ALA A 238 -6.64 3.67 1.22
CA ALA A 238 -5.95 4.74 0.51
C ALA A 238 -5.22 5.66 1.52
N PRO A 239 -4.17 6.39 1.12
CA PRO A 239 -3.00 6.62 1.96
C PRO A 239 -2.81 8.08 2.45
N LEU A 240 -1.98 8.21 3.49
CA LEU A 240 -0.99 9.28 3.72
C LEU A 240 -1.47 10.75 3.82
N TRP A 241 -2.19 11.10 4.89
CA TRP A 241 -2.03 12.40 5.55
C TRP A 241 -2.08 12.22 7.08
N ARG A 242 -1.02 12.69 7.74
CA ARG A 242 -1.01 12.95 9.18
C ARG A 242 -2.03 14.05 9.45
N ASP A 243 -3.03 13.74 10.25
CA ASP A 243 -3.61 14.68 11.19
C ASP A 243 -3.96 13.92 12.46
N ALA A 244 -3.25 14.23 13.54
CA ALA A 244 -3.61 13.81 14.88
C ALA A 244 -4.89 14.57 15.27
N GLY A 245 -6.04 14.02 14.88
CA GLY A 245 -7.35 14.48 15.30
C GLY A 245 -7.67 14.00 16.72
N TRP A 246 -8.37 14.84 17.47
CA TRP A 246 -8.89 14.58 18.81
C TRP A 246 -9.71 13.29 18.83
N ARG A 247 -9.32 12.35 19.71
CA ARG A 247 -9.83 10.98 19.72
C ARG A 247 -11.08 10.86 20.60
N CYS A 248 -12.25 11.25 20.09
CA CYS A 248 -13.51 10.69 20.60
C CYS A 248 -13.80 9.37 19.87
N GLY A 249 -13.17 8.28 20.34
CA GLY A 249 -13.33 6.95 19.75
C GLY A 249 -14.18 6.00 20.60
N ARG A 250 -15.42 5.70 20.16
CA ARG A 250 -15.96 4.33 20.00
C ARG A 250 -17.45 4.31 19.60
N THR A 251 -17.69 3.84 18.37
CA THR A 251 -18.80 2.97 17.89
C THR A 251 -20.25 3.30 18.27
N TRP A 252 -20.96 3.93 17.32
CA TRP A 252 -22.40 4.25 17.32
C TRP A 252 -23.33 3.05 17.01
N PHE A 253 -22.80 1.83 16.86
CA PHE A 253 -23.62 0.67 16.46
C PHE A 253 -24.16 -0.20 17.60
N ASP A 254 -23.89 0.12 18.87
CA ASP A 254 -24.41 -0.65 20.00
C ASP A 254 -25.50 0.12 20.77
N HIS A 255 -26.71 -0.44 20.72
CA HIS A 255 -27.88 -0.21 21.58
C HIS A 255 -28.90 0.87 21.19
N ALA A 256 -29.79 0.50 20.28
CA ALA A 256 -31.21 0.85 20.43
C ALA A 256 -31.84 -0.02 21.54
N LEU A 257 -32.58 0.64 22.44
CA LEU A 257 -33.55 0.10 23.40
C LEU A 257 -33.01 -0.76 24.57
N ALA A 258 -32.64 -0.10 25.68
CA ALA A 258 -33.02 -0.56 27.03
C ALA A 258 -32.82 0.55 28.07
N SER A 259 -33.93 1.13 28.52
CA SER A 259 -34.01 2.09 29.62
C SER A 259 -33.95 1.42 31.01
N LYS A 260 -33.42 2.18 31.99
CA LYS A 260 -33.57 2.08 33.47
C LYS A 260 -32.75 0.97 34.17
N HIS A 261 -32.08 1.17 35.32
CA HIS A 261 -32.25 2.10 36.46
C HIS A 261 -30.91 2.28 37.25
N SER A 262 -30.65 3.52 37.72
CA SER A 262 -30.14 3.98 39.05
C SER A 262 -29.28 3.01 39.92
N THR A 263 -28.14 3.39 40.51
CA THR A 263 -27.99 4.34 41.66
C THR A 263 -26.51 4.75 41.86
N GLY A 264 -26.19 6.05 41.98
CA GLY A 264 -25.79 6.72 43.25
C GLY A 264 -24.26 6.87 43.38
N GLY A 265 -23.65 8.02 43.68
CA GLY A 265 -24.13 9.38 43.90
C GLY A 265 -22.93 10.34 44.06
N ALA A 266 -23.09 11.57 43.59
CA ALA A 266 -22.42 12.77 44.08
C ALA A 266 -23.32 13.95 43.69
N ASP A 267 -23.62 14.79 44.67
CA ASP A 267 -24.58 15.90 44.68
C ASP A 267 -24.84 16.61 43.35
N ALA A 268 -26.07 16.43 42.82
CA ALA A 268 -26.68 17.31 41.84
C ALA A 268 -27.89 17.98 42.49
N THR A 269 -27.68 19.21 42.97
CA THR A 269 -28.75 20.10 43.40
C THR A 269 -29.40 20.72 42.17
N ASN A 270 -30.73 20.59 42.07
CA ASN A 270 -31.67 21.34 41.22
C ASN A 270 -31.25 21.71 39.78
N SER A 271 -31.76 20.96 38.80
CA SER A 271 -32.07 21.49 37.46
C SER A 271 -33.58 21.69 37.29
N THR A 272 -34.13 22.57 38.14
CA THR A 272 -35.33 23.33 37.79
C THR A 272 -35.02 24.12 36.52
N GLY A 273 -35.80 23.90 35.44
CA GLY A 273 -35.80 24.64 34.16
C GLY A 273 -34.87 25.86 34.07
N ALA A 274 -33.57 25.61 33.91
CA ALA A 274 -32.58 26.66 33.73
C ALA A 274 -32.65 27.09 32.26
N SER A 275 -33.02 28.34 32.04
CA SER A 275 -32.90 28.98 30.72
C SER A 275 -31.50 28.70 30.17
N PRO A 276 -31.35 28.31 28.90
CA PRO A 276 -30.05 27.94 28.36
C PRO A 276 -29.08 29.10 28.54
N ALA A 277 -27.94 28.84 29.18
CA ALA A 277 -26.92 29.85 29.35
C ALA A 277 -26.23 30.09 28.00
N SER A 278 -26.03 31.36 27.66
CA SER A 278 -25.33 31.77 26.46
C SER A 278 -24.03 32.47 26.86
N VAL A 279 -22.93 32.05 26.26
CA VAL A 279 -21.63 32.70 26.39
C VAL A 279 -21.24 33.20 25.01
N THR A 280 -20.88 34.47 24.92
CA THR A 280 -20.34 35.07 23.70
C THR A 280 -18.88 35.40 23.92
N PHE A 281 -18.03 34.94 23.01
CA PHE A 281 -16.60 35.25 23.02
C PHE A 281 -16.12 35.65 21.62
N PRO A 282 -15.17 36.60 21.53
CA PRO A 282 -14.50 36.89 20.28
C PRO A 282 -13.55 35.75 19.91
N PHE A 283 -13.31 35.58 18.61
CA PHE A 283 -12.28 34.66 18.13
C PHE A 283 -11.48 35.30 17.00
N ASP A 284 -10.29 34.79 16.75
CA ASP A 284 -9.47 35.24 15.63
C ASP A 284 -10.04 34.68 14.32
N ALA A 285 -10.59 35.57 13.49
CA ALA A 285 -11.14 35.17 12.19
C ALA A 285 -10.02 34.66 11.28
N SER A 286 -9.97 33.34 11.11
CA SER A 286 -9.21 32.64 10.08
C SER A 286 -10.08 32.37 8.86
N ASP A 287 -9.45 32.12 7.72
CA ASP A 287 -10.14 31.68 6.50
C ASP A 287 -10.76 30.28 6.62
N SER A 288 -10.45 29.55 7.69
CA SER A 288 -10.86 28.17 7.92
C SER A 288 -11.38 27.92 9.32
N ILE A 289 -12.52 27.23 9.42
CA ILE A 289 -13.04 26.68 10.68
C ILE A 289 -13.28 25.17 10.55
N ASP A 290 -12.68 24.39 11.43
CA ASP A 290 -12.94 22.96 11.62
C ASP A 290 -13.80 22.75 12.89
N ILE A 291 -14.94 22.10 12.73
CA ILE A 291 -15.90 21.80 13.79
C ILE A 291 -15.62 20.38 14.28
N GLU A 292 -15.16 20.28 15.53
CA GLU A 292 -14.72 19.01 16.14
C GLU A 292 -15.55 18.66 17.40
N LEU A 293 -16.71 19.29 17.56
CA LEU A 293 -17.62 19.03 18.67
C LEU A 293 -19.04 18.71 18.19
N PRO A 294 -19.79 17.84 18.89
CA PRO A 294 -21.14 17.45 18.52
C PRO A 294 -22.12 18.60 18.81
N ALA A 295 -22.27 19.53 17.87
CA ALA A 295 -23.20 20.65 17.97
C ALA A 295 -23.91 20.96 16.65
N SER A 296 -24.96 21.76 16.78
CA SER A 296 -25.53 22.49 15.66
C SER A 296 -24.83 23.85 15.55
N VAL A 297 -24.15 24.10 14.46
CA VAL A 297 -23.41 25.33 14.18
C VAL A 297 -24.13 26.10 13.08
N THR A 298 -24.44 27.37 13.35
CA THR A 298 -25.01 28.29 12.35
C THR A 298 -24.04 29.43 12.11
N TYR A 299 -23.73 29.72 10.85
CA TYR A 299 -22.88 30.84 10.46
C TYR A 299 -23.62 31.82 9.56
N GLN A 300 -23.40 33.10 9.84
CA GLN A 300 -23.81 34.21 8.98
C GLN A 300 -22.66 35.22 8.85
N PRO A 301 -22.35 35.73 7.64
CA PRO A 301 -21.34 36.76 7.48
C PRO A 301 -21.66 38.03 8.28
N GLY A 302 -20.65 38.62 8.90
CA GLY A 302 -20.81 39.88 9.64
C GLY A 302 -19.49 40.58 9.92
N PRO A 303 -19.52 41.84 10.40
CA PRO A 303 -18.34 42.68 10.52
C PRO A 303 -17.39 42.29 11.65
N LYS A 304 -17.85 41.47 12.60
CA LYS A 304 -17.10 41.06 13.79
C LYS A 304 -17.06 39.54 13.91
N ALA A 305 -15.91 39.04 14.33
CA ALA A 305 -15.66 37.63 14.61
C ALA A 305 -16.11 37.30 16.05
N GLU A 306 -17.32 36.79 16.19
CA GLU A 306 -17.95 36.48 17.48
C GLU A 306 -18.63 35.11 17.41
N ALA A 307 -18.45 34.34 18.47
CA ALA A 307 -19.08 33.04 18.66
C ALA A 307 -20.00 33.10 19.89
N THR A 308 -21.28 32.78 19.70
CA THR A 308 -22.25 32.64 20.77
C THR A 308 -22.59 31.17 20.94
N VAL A 309 -22.16 30.59 22.05
CA VAL A 309 -22.44 29.19 22.42
C VAL A 309 -23.60 29.18 23.40
N THR A 310 -24.60 28.36 23.12
CA THR A 310 -25.81 28.21 23.93
C THR A 310 -25.98 26.75 24.33
N GLY A 311 -26.17 26.48 25.62
CA GLY A 311 -26.35 25.12 26.12
C GLY A 311 -26.19 25.00 27.63
N ASP A 312 -25.72 23.84 28.09
CA ASP A 312 -25.48 23.56 29.51
C ASP A 312 -24.31 24.42 30.04
N PRO A 313 -24.50 25.19 31.12
CA PRO A 313 -23.46 26.02 31.72
C PRO A 313 -22.15 25.28 32.03
N SER A 314 -22.23 23.99 32.38
CA SER A 314 -21.07 23.15 32.69
C SER A 314 -20.24 22.78 31.46
N LEU A 315 -20.79 22.94 30.25
CA LEU A 315 -20.13 22.58 28.99
C LEU A 315 -19.72 23.80 28.19
N ILE A 316 -20.52 24.88 28.22
CA ILE A 316 -20.22 26.11 27.46
C ILE A 316 -18.91 26.76 27.90
N SER A 317 -18.48 26.59 29.16
CA SER A 317 -17.20 27.12 29.67
C SER A 317 -15.98 26.44 29.08
N HIS A 318 -16.17 25.28 28.44
CA HIS A 318 -15.12 24.47 27.84
C HIS A 318 -15.09 24.60 26.31
N VAL A 319 -16.06 25.28 25.69
CA VAL A 319 -16.11 25.45 24.23
C VAL A 319 -15.26 26.64 23.82
N HIS A 320 -14.25 26.40 23.00
CA HIS A 320 -13.35 27.43 22.51
C HIS A 320 -13.08 27.28 21.01
N ILE A 321 -12.68 28.40 20.39
CA ILE A 321 -12.14 28.43 19.04
C ILE A 321 -10.68 28.81 19.13
N VAL A 322 -9.78 27.88 18.81
CA VAL A 322 -8.33 28.09 18.83
C VAL A 322 -7.77 27.59 17.50
N ASP A 323 -6.98 28.42 16.82
CA ASP A 323 -6.37 28.11 15.51
C ASP A 323 -7.40 27.62 14.46
N GLY A 324 -8.59 28.23 14.45
CA GLY A 324 -9.68 27.84 13.55
C GLY A 324 -10.31 26.48 13.89
N ARG A 325 -10.11 25.92 15.08
CA ARG A 325 -10.75 24.69 15.53
C ARG A 325 -11.77 24.99 16.61
N LEU A 326 -13.03 24.68 16.36
CA LEU A 326 -14.12 24.77 17.31
C LEU A 326 -14.25 23.43 18.04
N GLY A 327 -13.86 23.39 19.31
CA GLY A 327 -13.78 22.17 20.12
C GLY A 327 -13.91 22.43 21.63
N PHE A 328 -13.84 21.35 22.41
CA PHE A 328 -13.67 21.44 23.87
C PHE A 328 -12.19 21.62 24.23
N ASP A 329 -11.90 22.35 25.31
CA ASP A 329 -10.54 22.53 25.86
C ASP A 329 -9.90 21.23 26.40
N SER A 330 -10.71 20.23 26.79
CA SER A 330 -10.28 19.01 27.45
C SER A 330 -10.58 17.76 26.63
N GLU A 331 -9.58 16.90 26.46
CA GLU A 331 -9.67 15.58 25.82
C GLU A 331 -10.62 14.60 26.54
N THR A 332 -11.12 14.96 27.73
CA THR A 332 -11.83 14.03 28.64
C THR A 332 -13.35 14.18 28.59
N ILE A 333 -13.87 15.22 27.94
CA ILE A 333 -15.32 15.49 27.89
C ILE A 333 -15.92 14.75 26.70
N CYS A 334 -16.15 13.45 26.88
CA CYS A 334 -17.09 12.71 26.06
C CYS A 334 -18.49 12.91 26.63
N ALA A 335 -19.15 14.02 26.31
CA ALA A 335 -20.50 14.30 26.77
C ALA A 335 -21.52 13.75 25.75
N PRO A 336 -22.20 12.61 26.02
CA PRO A 336 -23.27 12.14 25.14
C PRO A 336 -24.47 13.09 25.20
N ASP A 337 -25.10 13.33 24.05
CA ASP A 337 -26.41 14.00 23.91
C ASP A 337 -26.50 15.45 24.43
N THR A 338 -25.46 16.25 24.20
CA THR A 338 -25.50 17.66 24.55
C THR A 338 -26.03 18.48 23.37
N HIS A 339 -27.20 19.09 23.55
CA HIS A 339 -27.76 20.02 22.58
C HIS A 339 -27.04 21.37 22.67
N LEU A 340 -25.80 21.41 22.16
CA LEU A 340 -25.05 22.65 22.01
C LEU A 340 -25.45 23.32 20.69
N SER A 341 -25.80 24.60 20.78
CA SER A 341 -26.04 25.46 19.63
C SER A 341 -24.97 26.54 19.59
N VAL A 342 -24.21 26.58 18.50
CA VAL A 342 -23.17 27.58 18.27
C VAL A 342 -23.60 28.50 17.14
N ARG A 343 -23.67 29.80 17.40
CA ARG A 343 -23.87 30.82 16.37
C ARG A 343 -22.57 31.56 16.13
N LEU A 344 -22.06 31.50 14.91
CA LEU A 344 -20.84 32.16 14.48
C LEU A 344 -21.17 33.34 13.59
N THR A 345 -20.51 34.46 13.81
CA THR A 345 -20.49 35.62 12.92
C THR A 345 -19.05 36.00 12.69
N ALA A 346 -18.64 36.22 11.44
CA ALA A 346 -17.29 36.70 11.11
C ALA A 346 -17.25 37.23 9.66
N PRO A 347 -16.21 38.00 9.29
CA PRO A 347 -15.89 38.27 7.89
C PRO A 347 -15.68 36.97 7.11
N SER A 348 -15.85 37.02 5.79
CA SER A 348 -15.94 35.86 4.88
C SER A 348 -15.01 34.69 5.21
N ILE A 349 -15.58 33.58 5.70
CA ILE A 349 -14.86 32.31 5.94
C ILE A 349 -15.03 31.41 4.72
N THR A 350 -13.90 31.02 4.12
CA THR A 350 -13.91 30.28 2.86
C THR A 350 -13.83 28.77 3.01
N LYS A 351 -13.35 28.26 4.14
CA LYS A 351 -13.12 26.83 4.37
C LYS A 351 -13.82 26.34 5.64
N TRP A 352 -14.61 25.28 5.50
CA TRP A 352 -15.34 24.67 6.60
C TRP A 352 -15.06 23.17 6.66
N GLY A 353 -14.71 22.67 7.82
CA GLY A 353 -14.56 21.25 8.11
C GLY A 353 -15.54 20.81 9.17
N ILE A 354 -16.13 19.63 9.01
CA ILE A 354 -16.98 18.97 10.01
C ILE A 354 -16.41 17.60 10.28
N LYS A 355 -16.20 17.28 11.56
CA LYS A 355 -15.80 15.96 12.02
C LYS A 355 -16.90 15.37 12.90
N GLY A 356 -17.13 14.07 12.76
CA GLY A 356 -18.13 13.36 13.55
C GLY A 356 -19.56 13.56 13.02
N SER A 357 -20.48 13.97 13.90
CA SER A 357 -21.93 14.02 13.64
C SER A 357 -22.52 15.44 13.79
N SER A 358 -21.72 16.48 13.57
CA SER A 358 -22.14 17.87 13.73
C SER A 358 -22.98 18.36 12.55
N ASN A 359 -23.82 19.35 12.81
CA ASN A 359 -24.62 20.02 11.78
C ASN A 359 -24.08 21.42 11.53
N LEU A 360 -23.95 21.82 10.28
CA LEU A 360 -23.54 23.16 9.86
C LEU A 360 -24.59 23.79 8.97
N VAL A 361 -25.01 25.00 9.33
CA VAL A 361 -25.94 25.81 8.56
C VAL A 361 -25.23 27.11 8.17
N LEU A 362 -24.97 27.29 6.88
CA LEU A 362 -24.36 28.50 6.31
C LEU A 362 -25.46 29.35 5.66
N THR A 363 -25.66 30.57 6.14
CA THR A 363 -26.75 31.45 5.64
C THR A 363 -26.19 32.74 5.05
N GLY A 364 -26.65 33.10 3.85
CA GLY A 364 -26.33 34.37 3.19
C GLY A 364 -24.88 34.45 2.74
N ILE A 365 -24.32 33.34 2.25
CA ILE A 365 -22.92 33.29 1.80
C ILE A 365 -22.78 34.05 0.47
N ASP A 366 -21.80 34.93 0.39
CA ASP A 366 -21.43 35.64 -0.85
C ASP A 366 -19.91 35.73 -0.94
N GLN A 367 -19.31 34.84 -1.73
CA GLN A 367 -17.85 34.75 -1.85
C GLN A 367 -17.38 34.04 -3.12
N GLN A 368 -16.10 34.23 -3.45
CA GLN A 368 -15.49 33.61 -4.65
C GLN A 368 -15.39 32.08 -4.55
N THR A 369 -15.04 31.56 -3.37
CA THR A 369 -14.80 30.13 -3.18
C THR A 369 -15.35 29.69 -1.84
N LEU A 370 -16.06 28.57 -1.83
CA LEU A 370 -16.50 27.89 -0.61
C LEU A 370 -15.99 26.45 -0.62
N GLN A 371 -15.14 26.09 0.33
CA GLN A 371 -14.63 24.73 0.52
C GLN A 371 -15.29 24.10 1.72
N LEU A 372 -15.88 22.93 1.52
CA LEU A 372 -16.61 22.17 2.52
C LEU A 372 -15.98 20.78 2.64
N ARG A 373 -15.67 20.36 3.86
CA ARG A 373 -15.15 19.02 4.15
C ARG A 373 -15.98 18.36 5.23
N VAL A 374 -16.44 17.15 4.97
CA VAL A 374 -17.19 16.33 5.94
C VAL A 374 -16.45 15.03 6.16
N ALA A 375 -16.06 14.76 7.40
CA ALA A 375 -15.48 13.48 7.81
C ALA A 375 -16.39 12.86 8.89
N GLY A 376 -17.25 11.93 8.48
CA GLY A 376 -18.24 11.29 9.36
C GLY A 376 -19.65 11.27 8.78
N SER A 377 -20.63 11.60 9.62
CA SER A 377 -22.08 11.54 9.31
C SER A 377 -22.78 12.89 9.48
N GLY A 378 -22.02 13.98 9.52
CA GLY A 378 -22.55 15.33 9.69
C GLY A 378 -23.40 15.82 8.50
N ARG A 379 -24.19 16.86 8.76
CA ARG A 379 -25.05 17.52 7.76
C ARG A 379 -24.55 18.94 7.47
N ILE A 380 -24.49 19.31 6.20
CA ILE A 380 -24.29 20.70 5.77
C ILE A 380 -25.55 21.19 5.07
N VAL A 381 -25.99 22.40 5.43
CA VAL A 381 -26.99 23.17 4.69
C VAL A 381 -26.37 24.52 4.36
N ALA A 382 -26.40 24.93 3.09
CA ALA A 382 -25.85 26.23 2.70
C ALA A 382 -26.74 26.93 1.68
N ASN A 383 -26.88 28.26 1.83
CA ASN A 383 -27.52 29.12 0.84
C ASN A 383 -26.69 30.38 0.55
N GLY A 384 -26.97 31.00 -0.60
CA GLY A 384 -26.31 32.22 -1.06
C GLY A 384 -25.77 32.11 -2.48
N THR A 385 -24.71 32.85 -2.78
CA THR A 385 -24.07 32.89 -4.11
C THR A 385 -22.57 32.64 -3.97
N VAL A 386 -22.03 31.73 -4.79
CA VAL A 386 -20.59 31.47 -4.85
C VAL A 386 -20.13 31.31 -6.29
N ARG A 387 -18.87 31.64 -6.58
CA ARG A 387 -18.32 31.32 -7.90
C ARG A 387 -17.93 29.84 -7.99
N VAL A 388 -17.25 29.32 -6.97
CA VAL A 388 -16.86 27.89 -6.91
C VAL A 388 -17.25 27.30 -5.56
N VAL A 389 -17.96 26.18 -5.58
CA VAL A 389 -18.15 25.32 -4.41
C VAL A 389 -17.34 24.04 -4.58
N ALA A 390 -16.51 23.73 -3.59
CA ALA A 390 -15.74 22.48 -3.52
C ALA A 390 -16.18 21.70 -2.29
N LEU A 391 -16.76 20.52 -2.48
CA LEU A 391 -17.25 19.65 -1.42
C LEU A 391 -16.50 18.33 -1.42
N ASN A 392 -15.96 17.93 -0.27
CA ASN A 392 -15.40 16.62 -0.05
C ASN A 392 -16.10 15.93 1.12
N ILE A 393 -16.72 14.78 0.86
CA ILE A 393 -17.34 13.93 1.89
C ILE A 393 -16.58 12.62 1.99
N ALA A 394 -16.13 12.30 3.20
CA ALA A 394 -15.63 10.99 3.60
C ALA A 394 -16.54 10.40 4.68
N GLY A 395 -17.40 9.44 4.29
CA GLY A 395 -18.34 8.77 5.19
C GLY A 395 -19.77 8.73 4.66
N SER A 396 -20.73 9.04 5.53
CA SER A 396 -22.18 8.98 5.27
C SER A 396 -22.88 10.32 5.49
N GLY A 397 -22.13 11.41 5.40
CA GLY A 397 -22.65 12.77 5.59
C GLY A 397 -23.62 13.19 4.49
N GLU A 398 -24.41 14.22 4.79
CA GLU A 398 -25.39 14.80 3.87
C GLU A 398 -25.07 16.27 3.61
N ALA A 399 -25.16 16.71 2.36
CA ALA A 399 -24.95 18.11 1.99
C ALA A 399 -26.11 18.64 1.14
N GLN A 400 -26.81 19.64 1.65
CA GLN A 400 -27.92 20.35 1.00
C GLN A 400 -27.43 21.73 0.56
N LEU A 401 -26.97 21.80 -0.69
CA LEU A 401 -26.37 22.97 -1.32
C LEU A 401 -27.18 23.42 -2.55
N GLN A 402 -28.39 22.92 -2.72
CA GLN A 402 -29.28 23.29 -3.83
C GLN A 402 -29.67 24.78 -3.81
N ASP A 403 -29.73 25.37 -2.62
CA ASP A 403 -30.02 26.81 -2.43
C ASP A 403 -28.76 27.68 -2.53
N LEU A 404 -27.61 27.08 -2.84
CA LEU A 404 -26.36 27.77 -3.08
C LEU A 404 -26.17 27.95 -4.59
N SER A 405 -26.33 29.18 -5.07
CA SER A 405 -26.14 29.53 -6.47
C SER A 405 -24.65 29.52 -6.83
N ALA A 406 -24.14 28.37 -7.28
CA ALA A 406 -22.75 28.21 -7.69
C ALA A 406 -22.59 28.30 -9.22
N ARG A 407 -21.53 28.97 -9.69
CA ARG A 407 -21.15 28.87 -11.11
C ARG A 407 -20.52 27.52 -11.44
N SER A 408 -19.55 27.10 -10.61
CA SER A 408 -18.86 25.82 -10.73
C SER A 408 -19.02 25.00 -9.47
N ALA A 409 -19.29 23.70 -9.61
CA ALA A 409 -19.33 22.75 -8.51
C ALA A 409 -18.28 21.66 -8.69
N GLU A 410 -17.47 21.42 -7.66
CA GLU A 410 -16.48 20.35 -7.58
C GLU A 410 -16.84 19.44 -6.40
N ILE A 411 -17.36 18.25 -6.69
CA ILE A 411 -17.95 17.36 -5.69
C ILE A 411 -17.19 16.05 -5.66
N VAL A 412 -16.65 15.71 -4.50
CA VAL A 412 -15.97 14.43 -4.26
C VAL A 412 -16.65 13.72 -3.09
N VAL A 413 -17.17 12.53 -3.34
CA VAL A 413 -17.85 11.72 -2.31
C VAL A 413 -17.18 10.36 -2.23
N HIS A 414 -16.66 10.04 -1.04
CA HIS A 414 -16.13 8.74 -0.66
C HIS A 414 -17.04 8.13 0.41
N GLY A 415 -17.88 7.17 0.02
CA GLY A 415 -18.80 6.47 0.93
C GLY A 415 -20.25 6.42 0.43
N SER A 416 -21.18 6.67 1.35
CA SER A 416 -22.63 6.47 1.13
C SER A 416 -23.45 7.75 1.32
N GLY A 417 -22.80 8.91 1.35
CA GLY A 417 -23.45 10.19 1.56
C GLY A 417 -24.39 10.62 0.43
N GLU A 418 -25.27 11.57 0.75
CA GLU A 418 -26.20 12.19 -0.20
C GLU A 418 -25.87 13.68 -0.35
N VAL A 419 -25.77 14.14 -1.60
CA VAL A 419 -25.42 15.53 -1.93
C VAL A 419 -26.45 16.09 -2.87
N GLU A 420 -27.02 17.25 -2.53
CA GLU A 420 -27.81 18.08 -3.43
C GLU A 420 -27.02 19.35 -3.71
N VAL A 421 -26.75 19.67 -4.97
CA VAL A 421 -25.95 20.86 -5.35
C VAL A 421 -26.49 21.50 -6.62
N ALA A 422 -26.46 22.83 -6.70
CA ALA A 422 -26.80 23.56 -7.92
C ALA A 422 -25.53 24.11 -8.61
N ALA A 423 -25.46 24.01 -9.95
CA ALA A 423 -24.37 24.56 -10.75
C ALA A 423 -24.87 25.19 -12.07
N GLN A 424 -24.27 26.30 -12.50
CA GLN A 424 -24.68 27.05 -13.70
C GLN A 424 -23.78 26.85 -14.92
N ASP A 425 -22.47 26.79 -14.73
CA ASP A 425 -21.50 26.73 -15.84
C ASP A 425 -20.89 25.32 -15.92
N ASN A 426 -20.32 24.82 -14.83
CA ASN A 426 -19.58 23.56 -14.80
C ASN A 426 -19.93 22.72 -13.56
N ALA A 427 -19.96 21.40 -13.70
CA ALA A 427 -20.02 20.46 -12.60
C ALA A 427 -19.01 19.32 -12.80
N ASP A 428 -18.09 19.16 -11.86
CA ASP A 428 -17.17 18.01 -11.79
C ASP A 428 -17.52 17.17 -10.55
N ILE A 429 -17.93 15.92 -10.78
CA ILE A 429 -18.49 15.04 -9.74
C ILE A 429 -17.74 13.70 -9.76
N ALA A 430 -17.03 13.40 -8.67
CA ALA A 430 -16.39 12.11 -8.43
C ALA A 430 -17.07 11.39 -7.26
N LEU A 431 -17.65 10.23 -7.53
CA LEU A 431 -18.36 9.42 -6.55
C LEU A 431 -17.71 8.04 -6.42
N ALA A 432 -17.12 7.75 -5.27
CA ALA A 432 -16.55 6.46 -4.91
C ALA A 432 -17.36 5.82 -3.77
N GLY A 433 -18.20 4.85 -4.08
CA GLY A 433 -19.06 4.16 -3.11
C GLY A 433 -20.50 3.99 -3.59
N SER A 434 -21.45 4.17 -2.67
CA SER A 434 -22.89 3.90 -2.88
C SER A 434 -23.78 5.13 -2.69
N GLY A 435 -23.18 6.33 -2.59
CA GLY A 435 -23.89 7.59 -2.40
C GLY A 435 -24.74 8.03 -3.59
N VAL A 436 -25.45 9.15 -3.40
CA VAL A 436 -26.30 9.78 -4.42
C VAL A 436 -25.95 11.25 -4.53
N VAL A 437 -25.74 11.74 -5.76
CA VAL A 437 -25.57 13.17 -6.01
C VAL A 437 -26.70 13.67 -6.88
N LYS A 438 -27.52 14.59 -6.37
CA LYS A 438 -28.55 15.31 -7.11
C LYS A 438 -27.98 16.64 -7.58
N LEU A 439 -27.80 16.76 -8.90
CA LEU A 439 -27.33 17.98 -9.53
C LEU A 439 -28.53 18.77 -10.03
N HIS A 440 -28.74 19.95 -9.45
CA HIS A 440 -29.76 20.91 -9.86
C HIS A 440 -29.21 21.89 -10.90
N GLY A 441 -30.08 22.26 -11.85
CA GLY A 441 -29.74 23.20 -12.91
C GLY A 441 -29.18 22.54 -14.16
N HIS A 442 -28.72 23.38 -15.10
CA HIS A 442 -28.30 22.94 -16.43
C HIS A 442 -26.90 23.50 -16.76
N PRO A 443 -25.84 23.00 -16.10
CA PRO A 443 -24.48 23.43 -16.39
C PRO A 443 -24.09 23.11 -17.83
N ALA A 444 -23.33 24.01 -18.46
CA ALA A 444 -22.84 23.85 -19.83
C ALA A 444 -21.89 22.65 -19.97
N GLN A 445 -21.14 22.30 -18.92
CA GLN A 445 -20.26 21.13 -18.89
C GLN A 445 -20.46 20.30 -17.62
N VAL A 446 -20.57 18.98 -17.80
CA VAL A 446 -20.64 18.02 -16.69
C VAL A 446 -19.58 16.93 -16.91
N HIS A 447 -18.65 16.84 -15.95
CA HIS A 447 -17.72 15.73 -15.82
C HIS A 447 -18.14 14.88 -14.64
N SER A 448 -18.28 13.58 -14.85
CA SER A 448 -18.69 12.66 -13.80
C SER A 448 -17.90 11.37 -13.85
N SER A 449 -17.41 10.91 -12.70
CA SER A 449 -16.82 9.59 -12.53
C SER A 449 -17.47 8.87 -11.35
N ILE A 450 -17.89 7.63 -11.56
CA ILE A 450 -18.51 6.81 -10.54
C ILE A 450 -17.71 5.51 -10.42
N SER A 451 -17.26 5.21 -9.20
CA SER A 451 -16.60 3.95 -8.84
C SER A 451 -17.37 3.29 -7.69
N GLY A 452 -18.21 2.31 -8.01
CA GLY A 452 -19.09 1.65 -7.05
C GLY A 452 -20.51 1.51 -7.57
N SER A 453 -21.48 1.56 -6.65
CA SER A 453 -22.92 1.37 -6.94
C SER A 453 -23.75 2.65 -6.80
N GLY A 454 -23.11 3.79 -6.57
CA GLY A 454 -23.77 5.09 -6.46
C GLY A 454 -24.30 5.62 -7.79
N ARG A 455 -25.03 6.73 -7.74
CA ARG A 455 -25.62 7.36 -8.94
C ARG A 455 -25.66 8.88 -8.85
N ILE A 456 -25.70 9.51 -10.01
CA ILE A 456 -25.87 10.95 -10.17
C ILE A 456 -27.22 11.19 -10.86
N GLU A 457 -28.08 11.98 -10.24
CA GLU A 457 -29.41 12.33 -10.72
C GLU A 457 -29.42 13.81 -11.13
N ASN A 458 -29.82 14.10 -12.36
CA ASN A 458 -30.03 15.48 -12.79
C ASN A 458 -31.46 15.89 -12.42
N MET A 459 -31.55 16.92 -11.59
CA MET A 459 -32.80 17.51 -11.13
C MET A 459 -33.11 18.77 -11.96
N PRO A 460 -34.38 19.01 -12.29
CA PRO A 460 -34.80 20.14 -13.11
C PRO A 460 -34.52 21.51 -12.47
#